data_AF-A0A1C5KS20-F1
#
_entry.id   AF-A0A1C5KS20-F1
#
_cell.length_a   1.000
_cell.length_b   1.000
_cell.length_c   1.000
_cell.angle_alpha   90.00
_cell.angle_beta   90.00
_cell.angle_gamma   90.00
#
_symmetry.space_group_name_H-M   'P 1'
#
loop_
_entity.id
_entity.type
_entity.pdbx_description
1 polymer ?
#
loop_
_entity_poly.entity_id
_entity_poly.type
_entity_poly.pdbx_seq_one_letter_code
_entity_poly.pdbx_strand_id
1 'polypeptide(L)'
;MNIELSRDAVQLKLKSRWDAPLISALEYSYAAGLGLKKMGTDSEMARELRDMDDFTEFREKVKELVRASDVWTTFEHGEKLQQMLLECRVKDKLDEHTRTLFDMGYQG
;
A
#
# COMPACT_ATOMS: atom_id res chain seq x y z
N MET A 1 -8.25 15.17 -10.82
CA MET A 1 -7.78 15.10 -9.41
C MET A 1 -6.28 14.82 -9.43
N ASN A 2 -5.45 15.52 -8.66
CA ASN A 2 -4.01 15.26 -8.63
C ASN A 2 -3.72 14.07 -7.70
N ILE A 3 -3.68 12.86 -8.27
CA ILE A 3 -3.46 11.61 -7.52
C ILE A 3 -2.06 11.54 -6.90
N GLU A 4 -1.11 12.35 -7.39
CA GLU A 4 0.24 12.42 -6.84
C GLU A 4 0.26 12.97 -5.41
N LEU A 5 -0.76 13.73 -5.00
CA LEU A 5 -0.90 14.17 -3.62
C LEU A 5 -1.01 13.00 -2.65
N SER A 6 -1.65 11.89 -3.05
CA SER A 6 -1.76 10.69 -2.22
C SER A 6 -0.43 9.93 -2.12
N ARG A 7 0.35 9.87 -3.22
CA ARG A 7 1.72 9.37 -3.20
C ARG A 7 2.58 10.18 -2.22
N ASP A 8 2.58 11.49 -2.40
CA ASP A 8 3.42 12.41 -1.61
C ASP A 8 3.00 12.39 -0.13
N ALA A 9 1.70 12.29 0.15
CA ALA A 9 1.19 12.10 1.50
C ALA A 9 1.76 10.83 2.15
N VAL A 10 1.74 9.67 1.48
CA VAL A 10 2.31 8.43 2.03
C VAL A 10 3.81 8.58 2.27
N GLN A 11 4.55 9.17 1.32
CA GLN A 11 5.99 9.41 1.46
C GLN A 11 6.32 10.33 2.66
N LEU A 12 5.52 11.38 2.87
CA LEU A 12 5.66 12.24 4.04
C LEU A 12 5.33 11.51 5.34
N LYS A 13 4.29 10.66 5.36
CA LYS A 13 3.92 9.86 6.55
C LYS A 13 5.04 8.89 6.94
N LEU A 14 5.69 8.25 5.97
CA LEU A 14 6.84 7.36 6.22
C LEU A 14 8.02 8.09 6.85
N LYS A 15 8.35 9.29 6.33
CA LYS A 15 9.47 10.12 6.81
C LYS A 15 9.15 10.89 8.10
N SER A 16 7.87 11.07 8.41
CA SER A 16 7.42 11.80 9.60
C SER A 16 7.78 11.02 10.87
N ARG A 17 8.06 11.75 11.96
CA ARG A 17 8.22 11.17 13.30
C ARG A 17 6.89 10.73 13.92
N TRP A 18 5.77 11.21 13.38
CA TRP A 18 4.43 10.92 13.88
C TRP A 18 3.79 9.75 13.13
N ASP A 19 3.05 8.93 13.85
CA ASP A 19 2.26 7.85 13.25
C ASP A 19 0.98 8.44 12.67
N ALA A 20 0.91 8.45 11.34
CA ALA A 20 -0.19 9.00 10.59
C ALA A 20 -0.84 7.87 9.78
N PRO A 21 -2.16 7.62 9.96
CA PRO A 21 -2.82 6.51 9.31
C PRO A 21 -3.02 6.76 7.81
N LEU A 22 -3.22 5.67 7.06
CA LEU A 22 -3.73 5.72 5.70
C LEU A 22 -5.23 6.09 5.74
N ILE A 23 -5.64 7.11 5.00
CA ILE A 23 -6.98 7.71 5.10
C ILE A 23 -7.85 7.54 3.85
N SER A 24 -7.32 6.97 2.76
CA SER A 24 -8.06 6.73 1.51
C SER A 24 -7.61 5.46 0.79
N ALA A 25 -8.42 4.96 -0.14
CA ALA A 25 -8.01 3.84 -0.99
C ALA A 25 -6.81 4.19 -1.87
N LEU A 26 -6.67 5.46 -2.28
CA LEU A 26 -5.52 5.95 -3.04
C LEU A 26 -4.21 5.78 -2.28
N GLU A 27 -4.16 6.27 -1.04
CA GLU A 27 -2.98 6.10 -0.19
C GLU A 27 -2.69 4.63 0.12
N TYR A 28 -3.73 3.86 0.40
CA TYR A 28 -3.57 2.44 0.69
C TYR A 28 -3.02 1.66 -0.51
N SER A 29 -3.54 1.94 -1.71
CA SER A 29 -3.11 1.25 -2.93
C SER A 29 -1.65 1.56 -3.26
N TYR A 30 -1.22 2.82 -3.11
CA TYR A 30 0.18 3.19 -3.25
C TYR A 30 1.08 2.49 -2.22
N ALA A 31 0.70 2.54 -0.94
CA ALA A 31 1.45 1.89 0.13
C ALA A 31 1.53 0.37 -0.06
N ALA A 32 0.46 -0.26 -0.55
CA ALA A 32 0.40 -1.69 -0.83
C ALA A 32 1.34 -2.06 -1.97
N GLY A 33 1.32 -1.32 -3.08
CA GLY A 33 2.26 -1.52 -4.18
C GLY A 33 3.72 -1.45 -3.72
N LEU A 34 4.05 -0.40 -2.94
CA LEU A 34 5.40 -0.24 -2.36
C LEU A 34 5.77 -1.41 -1.45
N GLY A 35 4.87 -1.82 -0.55
CA GLY A 35 5.09 -2.93 0.37
C GLY A 35 5.33 -4.26 -0.37
N LEU A 36 4.47 -4.60 -1.33
CA LEU A 36 4.59 -5.82 -2.14
C LEU A 36 5.90 -5.85 -2.92
N LYS A 37 6.36 -4.70 -3.44
CA LYS A 37 7.65 -4.60 -4.10
C LYS A 37 8.82 -4.89 -3.15
N LYS A 38 8.82 -4.32 -1.94
CA LYS A 38 9.88 -4.56 -0.95
C LYS A 38 9.87 -5.99 -0.41
N MET A 39 8.69 -6.62 -0.35
CA MET A 39 8.56 -8.05 -0.03
C MET A 39 9.02 -8.99 -1.14
N GLY A 40 9.32 -8.48 -2.33
CA GLY A 40 9.68 -9.32 -3.48
C GLY A 40 8.51 -10.14 -4.02
N THR A 41 7.25 -9.69 -3.78
CA THR A 41 6.07 -10.33 -4.36
C THR A 41 6.18 -10.33 -5.88
N ASP A 42 5.87 -11.47 -6.50
CA ASP A 42 5.93 -11.61 -7.95
C ASP A 42 4.92 -10.67 -8.65
N SER A 43 5.21 -10.35 -9.90
CA SER A 43 4.42 -9.37 -10.67
C SER A 43 3.04 -9.89 -11.06
N GLU A 44 2.83 -11.20 -11.10
CA GLU A 44 1.54 -11.80 -11.46
C GLU A 44 0.56 -11.64 -10.29
N MET A 45 0.96 -12.06 -9.08
CA MET A 45 0.22 -11.83 -7.84
C MET A 45 -0.04 -10.33 -7.60
N ALA A 46 0.97 -9.47 -7.82
CA ALA A 46 0.78 -8.04 -7.67
C ALA A 46 -0.29 -7.49 -8.64
N ARG A 47 -0.33 -8.00 -9.88
CA ARG A 47 -1.35 -7.63 -10.87
C ARG A 47 -2.73 -8.16 -10.49
N GLU A 48 -2.83 -9.39 -10.01
CA GLU A 48 -4.10 -9.95 -9.53
C GLU A 48 -4.70 -9.10 -8.42
N LEU A 49 -3.89 -8.68 -7.44
CA LEU A 49 -4.32 -7.79 -6.36
C LEU A 49 -4.76 -6.42 -6.87
N ARG A 50 -4.00 -5.84 -7.82
CA ARG A 50 -4.30 -4.55 -8.43
C ARG A 50 -5.63 -4.56 -9.19
N ASP A 51 -5.94 -5.66 -9.88
CA ASP A 51 -7.12 -5.77 -10.74
C ASP A 51 -8.40 -6.17 -9.98
N MET A 52 -8.33 -6.33 -8.66
CA MET A 52 -9.52 -6.56 -7.83
C MET A 52 -10.51 -5.39 -7.91
N ASP A 53 -11.80 -5.72 -7.73
CA ASP A 53 -12.89 -4.73 -7.73
C ASP A 53 -13.38 -4.36 -6.32
N ASP A 54 -13.20 -5.25 -5.34
CA ASP A 54 -13.58 -4.99 -3.95
C ASP A 54 -12.38 -4.55 -3.11
N PHE A 55 -12.46 -3.33 -2.56
CA PHE A 55 -11.40 -2.77 -1.73
C PHE A 55 -11.18 -3.55 -0.44
N THR A 56 -12.25 -4.11 0.15
CA THR A 56 -12.14 -4.83 1.42
C THR A 56 -11.37 -6.14 1.21
N GLU A 57 -11.72 -6.90 0.18
CA GLU A 57 -11.02 -8.13 -0.19
C GLU A 57 -9.56 -7.85 -0.57
N PHE A 58 -9.31 -6.82 -1.38
CA PHE A 58 -7.95 -6.37 -1.71
C PHE A 58 -7.13 -6.06 -0.45
N ARG A 59 -7.69 -5.26 0.46
CA ARG A 59 -7.03 -4.86 1.71
C ARG A 59 -6.74 -6.06 2.60
N GLU A 60 -7.68 -6.99 2.77
CA GLU A 60 -7.46 -8.16 3.63
C GLU A 60 -6.39 -9.08 3.04
N LYS A 61 -6.37 -9.34 1.71
CA LYS A 61 -5.30 -10.10 1.07
C LYS A 61 -3.93 -9.45 1.22
N VAL A 62 -3.84 -8.13 1.03
CA VAL A 62 -2.58 -7.40 1.27
C VAL A 62 -2.15 -7.56 2.72
N LYS A 63 -3.06 -7.44 3.69
CA LYS A 63 -2.74 -7.64 5.11
C LYS A 63 -2.26 -9.06 5.42
N GLU A 64 -2.82 -10.08 4.79
CA GLU A 64 -2.34 -11.46 4.93
C GLU A 64 -0.90 -11.61 4.46
N LEU A 65 -0.57 -11.10 3.27
CA LEU A 65 0.80 -11.09 2.74
C LEU A 65 1.77 -10.32 3.64
N VAL A 66 1.33 -9.16 4.13
CA VAL A 66 2.11 -8.29 5.02
C VAL A 66 2.42 -8.97 6.34
N ARG A 67 1.49 -9.75 6.91
CA ARG A 67 1.71 -10.53 8.14
C ARG A 67 2.62 -11.73 7.92
N ALA A 68 2.58 -12.33 6.73
CA ALA A 68 3.37 -13.52 6.40
C ALA A 68 4.85 -13.18 6.12
N SER A 69 5.16 -11.93 5.78
CA SER A 69 6.50 -11.48 5.44
C SER A 69 7.28 -10.95 6.64
N ASP A 70 8.57 -11.30 6.72
CA ASP A 70 9.52 -10.89 7.76
C ASP A 70 10.51 -9.80 7.30
N VAL A 71 10.46 -9.40 6.02
CA VAL A 71 11.46 -8.50 5.43
C VAL A 71 11.37 -7.04 5.90
N TRP A 72 10.36 -6.68 6.70
CA TRP A 72 10.03 -5.29 7.05
C TRP A 72 11.12 -4.54 7.82
N THR A 73 12.00 -5.25 8.52
CA THR A 73 13.15 -4.67 9.24
C THR A 73 14.36 -4.43 8.34
N THR A 74 14.32 -4.90 7.09
CA THR A 74 15.49 -4.89 6.18
C THR A 74 15.58 -3.64 5.32
N PHE A 75 14.59 -2.75 5.36
CA PHE A 75 14.56 -1.53 4.56
C PHE A 75 14.07 -0.32 5.36
N GLU A 76 14.48 0.86 4.89
CA GLU A 76 14.15 2.13 5.52
C GLU A 76 12.62 2.30 5.65
N HIS A 77 12.18 2.65 6.86
CA HIS A 77 10.76 2.84 7.22
C HIS A 77 9.87 1.60 7.05
N GLY A 78 10.43 0.39 6.91
CA GLY A 78 9.64 -0.80 6.61
C GLY A 78 8.67 -1.21 7.71
N GLU A 79 9.06 -1.18 8.98
CA GLU A 79 8.15 -1.44 10.11
C GLU A 79 6.98 -0.46 10.15
N LYS A 80 7.24 0.81 9.81
CA LYS A 80 6.20 1.84 9.75
C LYS A 80 5.24 1.61 8.59
N LEU A 81 5.75 1.25 7.42
CA LEU A 81 4.92 0.87 6.28
C LEU A 81 4.04 -0.36 6.60
N GLN A 82 4.64 -1.37 7.25
CA GLN A 82 3.93 -2.56 7.71
C GLN A 82 2.76 -2.18 8.62
N GLN A 83 3.02 -1.35 9.65
CA GLN A 83 2.00 -0.90 10.60
C GLN A 83 0.87 -0.14 9.89
N MET A 84 1.22 0.82 9.02
CA MET A 84 0.24 1.60 8.24
C MET A 84 -0.69 0.69 7.42
N LEU A 85 -0.14 -0.36 6.77
CA LEU A 85 -0.92 -1.33 6.00
C LEU A 85 -1.82 -2.20 6.88
N LEU A 86 -1.33 -2.68 8.02
CA LEU A 86 -2.09 -3.55 8.93
C LEU A 86 -3.21 -2.81 9.65
N GLU A 87 -2.98 -1.56 10.03
CA GLU A 87 -3.90 -0.74 10.81
C GLU A 87 -4.93 0.00 9.97
N CYS A 88 -4.79 0.04 8.64
CA CYS A 88 -5.74 0.71 7.76
C CYS A 88 -7.18 0.16 7.94
N ARG A 89 -8.14 1.07 8.20
CA ARG A 89 -9.57 0.78 8.37
C ARG A 89 -10.46 1.43 7.31
N VAL A 90 -9.87 2.03 6.28
CA VAL A 90 -10.58 2.72 5.19
C VAL A 90 -11.64 1.79 4.59
N LYS A 91 -12.81 2.34 4.25
CA LYS A 91 -13.85 1.68 3.47
C LYS A 91 -14.14 2.60 2.29
N ASP A 92 -13.73 2.18 1.11
CA ASP A 92 -13.73 3.03 -0.08
C ASP A 92 -13.82 2.13 -1.32
N LYS A 93 -13.77 2.70 -2.51
CA LYS A 93 -13.87 1.97 -3.78
C LYS A 93 -12.51 1.87 -4.46
N LEU A 94 -12.32 0.80 -5.22
CA LEU A 94 -11.25 0.71 -6.20
C LEU A 94 -11.71 1.33 -7.52
N ASP A 95 -10.84 2.13 -8.11
CA ASP A 95 -11.04 2.78 -9.40
C ASP A 95 -9.72 2.80 -10.20
N GLU A 96 -9.72 3.48 -11.36
CA GLU A 96 -8.52 3.59 -12.19
C GLU A 96 -7.38 4.35 -11.49
N HIS A 97 -7.71 5.29 -10.60
CA HIS A 97 -6.72 6.06 -9.86
C HIS A 97 -6.04 5.23 -8.76
N THR A 98 -6.79 4.36 -8.07
CA THR A 98 -6.21 3.43 -7.09
C THR A 98 -5.27 2.44 -7.78
N ARG A 99 -5.64 1.93 -8.96
CA ARG A 99 -4.80 1.05 -9.79
C ARG A 99 -3.51 1.75 -10.24
N THR A 100 -3.63 2.98 -10.72
CA THR A 100 -2.47 3.80 -11.12
C THR A 100 -1.51 4.01 -9.94
N LEU A 101 -2.04 4.33 -8.75
CA LEU A 101 -1.22 4.52 -7.56
C LEU A 101 -0.58 3.23 -7.06
N PHE A 102 -1.28 2.10 -7.15
CA PHE A 102 -0.68 0.80 -6.89
C PHE A 102 0.53 0.55 -7.78
N ASP A 103 0.38 0.74 -9.09
CA ASP A 103 1.45 0.55 -10.07
C ASP A 103 2.66 1.46 -9.77
N MET A 104 2.40 2.73 -9.43
CA MET A 104 3.44 3.68 -9.02
C MET A 104 4.19 3.23 -7.76
N GLY A 105 3.47 2.67 -6.78
CA GLY A 105 4.08 2.13 -5.57
C GLY A 105 4.96 0.92 -5.86
N TYR A 106 4.47 0.00 -6.69
CA TYR A 106 5.15 -1.24 -7.04
C TYR A 106 6.42 -1.03 -7.89
N GLN A 107 6.54 0.12 -8.55
CA GLN A 107 7.73 0.53 -9.29
C GLN A 107 8.82 1.20 -8.43
N GLY A 108 8.55 1.52 -7.15
CA GLY A 108 9.45 2.27 -6.24
C GLY A 108 10.28 1.48 -5.23
#